data_AF-A0A1V4MMG0-F1
#
_entry.id   AF-A0A1V4MMG0-F1
#
_cell.length_a   1.000
_cell.length_b   1.000
_cell.length_c   1.000
_cell.angle_alpha   90.00
_cell.angle_beta   90.00
_cell.angle_gamma   90.00
#
_symmetry.space_group_name_H-M   'P 1'
#
loop_
_entity.id
_entity.type
_entity.pdbx_description
1 polymer ?
#
loop_
_entity_poly.entity_id
_entity_poly.type
_entity_poly.pdbx_seq_one_letter_code
_entity_poly.pdbx_strand_id
1 'polypeptide(L)'
;MEQDIGKALTYQIKREIAERYFGYRKIIEDDKLALEGMIFDLRFLYEQKVGRDMVRIYVLLRNPDLIDDFLRITGWEDRPFFEPYTVESSAIRERLLQDLELHGWLAHNKFLNLLLDSYERLCTHTSEYREKLHAVLDEAQVIDEEIHQFKQKFVLEEIMSFLNTLDRRDELANALGEYMPAGRQGDLSARLELIPVGDIEKLLPGVPDLPSSDKIKRGLKGLADRVSKSHKEEVLKAVGIKQN
;
A
#
# COMPACT_ATOMS: atom_id res chain seq x y z
N MET A 1 3.91 37.00 -48.95
CA MET A 1 4.69 37.30 -47.73
C MET A 1 3.82 37.35 -46.48
N GLU A 2 2.71 38.11 -46.41
CA GLU A 2 1.82 38.09 -45.23
C GLU A 2 1.22 36.71 -44.90
N GLN A 3 0.88 35.91 -45.93
CA GLN A 3 0.37 34.55 -45.74
C GLN A 3 1.40 33.56 -45.16
N ASP A 4 2.72 33.83 -45.28
CA ASP A 4 3.77 32.96 -44.72
C ASP A 4 4.03 33.26 -43.24
N ILE A 5 3.94 34.53 -42.85
CA ILE A 5 4.14 34.97 -41.45
C ILE A 5 3.00 34.43 -40.57
N GLY A 6 1.75 34.50 -41.05
CA GLY A 6 0.59 33.97 -40.31
C GLY A 6 0.65 32.44 -40.12
N LYS A 7 1.15 31.70 -41.12
CA LYS A 7 1.36 30.25 -41.01
C LYS A 7 2.48 29.89 -40.05
N ALA A 8 3.61 30.60 -40.11
CA ALA A 8 4.73 30.40 -39.20
C ALA A 8 4.36 30.70 -37.74
N LEU A 9 3.61 31.78 -37.48
CA LEU A 9 3.14 32.13 -36.13
C LEU A 9 2.14 31.10 -35.60
N THR A 10 1.19 30.67 -36.44
CA THR A 10 0.23 29.61 -36.07
C THR A 10 0.94 28.30 -35.72
N TYR A 11 1.97 27.93 -36.50
CA TYR A 11 2.77 26.74 -36.24
C TYR A 11 3.52 26.84 -34.91
N GLN A 12 4.15 27.98 -34.61
CA GLN A 12 4.85 28.21 -33.34
C GLN A 12 3.92 28.10 -32.14
N ILE A 13 2.75 28.73 -32.20
CA ILE A 13 1.75 28.68 -31.12
C ILE A 13 1.28 27.23 -30.89
N LYS A 14 0.98 26.48 -31.96
CA LYS A 14 0.56 25.09 -31.84
C LYS A 14 1.68 24.20 -31.28
N ARG A 15 2.94 24.43 -31.67
CA ARG A 15 4.09 23.73 -31.11
C ARG A 15 4.24 24.00 -29.62
N GLU A 16 4.14 25.25 -29.18
CA GLU A 16 4.19 25.61 -27.77
C GLU A 16 3.06 24.96 -26.95
N ILE A 17 1.84 24.89 -27.52
CA ILE A 17 0.70 24.20 -26.89
C ILE A 17 0.99 22.70 -26.71
N ALA A 18 1.54 22.06 -27.75
CA ALA A 18 1.89 20.65 -27.67
C ALA A 18 3.02 20.38 -26.67
N GLU A 19 4.11 21.17 -26.71
CA GLU A 19 5.20 21.08 -25.73
C GLU A 19 4.67 21.19 -24.29
N ARG A 20 3.75 22.13 -24.04
CA ARG A 20 3.09 22.24 -22.73
C ARG A 20 2.25 21.01 -22.40
N TYR A 21 1.40 20.55 -23.30
CA TYR A 21 0.57 19.37 -23.07
C TYR A 21 1.39 18.16 -22.64
N PHE A 22 2.41 17.83 -23.42
CA PHE A 22 3.25 16.66 -23.17
C PHE A 22 4.13 16.85 -21.92
N GLY A 23 4.55 18.08 -21.63
CA GLY A 23 5.23 18.41 -20.37
C GLY A 23 4.35 18.17 -19.14
N TYR A 24 3.12 18.69 -19.13
CA TYR A 24 2.17 18.45 -18.03
C TYR A 24 1.79 16.98 -17.90
N ARG A 25 1.57 16.31 -19.03
CA ARG A 25 1.25 14.88 -19.05
C ARG A 25 2.36 14.07 -18.39
N LYS A 26 3.62 14.35 -18.73
CA LYS A 26 4.78 13.64 -18.18
C LYS A 26 4.83 13.77 -16.66
N ILE A 27 4.57 14.96 -16.12
CA ILE A 27 4.52 15.19 -14.66
C ILE A 27 3.48 14.26 -14.02
N ILE A 28 2.24 14.26 -14.53
CA ILE A 28 1.17 13.40 -14.02
C ILE A 28 1.52 11.89 -14.15
N GLU A 29 2.20 11.50 -15.23
CA GLU A 29 2.66 10.11 -15.40
C GLU A 29 3.76 9.74 -14.40
N ASP A 30 4.71 10.63 -14.14
CA ASP A 30 5.77 10.45 -13.14
C ASP A 30 5.16 10.35 -11.72
N ASP A 31 4.17 11.18 -11.40
CA ASP A 31 3.47 11.15 -10.10
C ASP A 31 2.66 9.86 -9.92
N LYS A 32 2.02 9.36 -10.98
CA LYS A 32 1.37 8.03 -10.95
C LYS A 32 2.36 6.90 -10.69
N LEU A 33 3.53 6.94 -11.31
CA LEU A 33 4.58 5.95 -11.05
C LEU A 33 5.08 6.02 -9.60
N ALA A 34 5.20 7.23 -9.03
CA ALA A 34 5.53 7.41 -7.62
C ALA A 34 4.43 6.81 -6.71
N LEU A 35 3.15 7.08 -7.00
CA LEU A 35 2.01 6.52 -6.29
C LEU A 35 2.00 4.98 -6.35
N GLU A 36 2.29 4.37 -7.49
CA GLU A 36 2.43 2.92 -7.62
C GLU A 36 3.49 2.36 -6.67
N GLY A 37 4.62 3.06 -6.53
CA GLY A 37 5.67 2.76 -5.55
C GLY A 37 5.16 2.84 -4.11
N MET A 38 4.42 3.89 -3.76
CA MET A 38 3.82 4.02 -2.42
C MET A 38 2.82 2.90 -2.11
N ILE A 39 1.99 2.52 -3.08
CA ILE A 39 1.05 1.39 -2.94
C ILE A 39 1.80 0.08 -2.72
N PHE A 40 2.89 -0.14 -3.44
CA PHE A 40 3.74 -1.32 -3.25
C PHE A 40 4.32 -1.38 -1.83
N ASP A 41 4.90 -0.28 -1.34
CA ASP A 41 5.46 -0.19 0.01
C ASP A 41 4.39 -0.38 1.09
N LEU A 42 3.19 0.16 0.87
CA LEU A 42 2.05 0.00 1.76
C LEU A 42 1.59 -1.47 1.86
N ARG A 43 1.51 -2.17 0.72
CA ARG A 43 1.18 -3.61 0.69
C ARG A 43 2.25 -4.44 1.39
N PHE A 44 3.53 -4.12 1.14
CA PHE A 44 4.63 -4.78 1.83
C PHE A 44 4.57 -4.58 3.34
N LEU A 45 4.28 -3.36 3.81
CA LEU A 45 4.07 -3.06 5.23
C LEU A 45 2.93 -3.89 5.85
N TYR A 46 1.80 -3.96 5.14
CA TYR A 46 0.64 -4.75 5.58
C TYR A 46 0.97 -6.22 5.72
N GLU A 47 1.57 -6.85 4.69
CA GLU A 47 1.86 -8.28 4.72
C GLU A 47 2.99 -8.63 5.69
N GLN A 48 4.10 -7.91 5.63
CA GLN A 48 5.34 -8.31 6.31
C GLN A 48 5.42 -7.86 7.76
N LYS A 49 4.72 -6.78 8.14
CA LYS A 49 4.70 -6.29 9.52
C LYS A 49 3.38 -6.62 10.19
N VAL A 50 2.26 -6.07 9.69
CA VAL A 50 0.93 -6.29 10.30
C VAL A 50 0.56 -7.77 10.26
N GLY A 51 0.67 -8.40 9.09
CA GLY A 51 0.39 -9.84 8.92
C GLY A 51 1.27 -10.72 9.81
N ARG A 52 2.57 -10.43 9.88
CA ARG A 52 3.49 -11.17 10.75
C ARG A 52 3.10 -11.09 12.23
N ASP A 53 2.73 -9.91 12.73
CA ASP A 53 2.33 -9.75 14.13
C ASP A 53 0.96 -10.41 14.41
N MET A 54 0.02 -10.33 13.47
CA MET A 54 -1.26 -11.05 13.57
C MET A 54 -1.04 -12.57 13.67
N VAL A 55 -0.26 -13.15 12.76
CA VAL A 55 0.03 -14.59 12.75
C VAL A 55 0.79 -15.00 14.01
N ARG A 56 1.71 -14.17 14.51
CA ARG A 56 2.38 -14.40 15.79
C ARG A 56 1.38 -14.50 16.94
N ILE A 57 0.41 -13.60 17.04
CA ILE A 57 -0.64 -13.66 18.06
C ILE A 57 -1.50 -14.91 17.88
N TYR A 58 -1.84 -15.30 16.65
CA TYR A 58 -2.56 -16.55 16.39
C TYR A 58 -1.79 -17.77 16.86
N VAL A 59 -0.48 -17.81 16.65
CA VAL A 59 0.40 -18.89 17.13
C VAL A 59 0.47 -18.92 18.65
N LEU A 60 0.50 -17.76 19.31
CA LEU A 60 0.45 -17.68 20.78
C LEU A 60 -0.87 -18.23 21.32
N LEU A 61 -2.00 -17.85 20.72
CA LEU A 61 -3.33 -18.24 21.20
C LEU A 61 -3.70 -19.67 20.80
N ARG A 62 -3.32 -20.11 19.60
CA ARG A 62 -3.54 -21.41 18.93
C ARG A 62 -4.99 -21.86 18.76
N ASN A 63 -5.83 -21.65 19.76
CA ASN A 63 -7.24 -22.00 19.74
C ASN A 63 -8.03 -20.94 18.94
N PRO A 64 -8.79 -21.35 17.90
CA PRO A 64 -9.67 -20.48 17.13
C PRO A 64 -10.61 -19.62 17.97
N ASP A 65 -11.17 -20.14 19.06
CA ASP A 65 -12.08 -19.39 19.93
C ASP A 65 -11.37 -18.24 20.65
N LEU A 66 -10.11 -18.43 21.03
CA LEU A 66 -9.29 -17.39 21.64
C LEU A 66 -8.87 -16.34 20.62
N ILE A 67 -8.65 -16.76 19.37
CA ILE A 67 -8.36 -15.87 18.25
C ILE A 67 -9.58 -15.00 17.95
N ASP A 68 -10.79 -15.57 17.91
CA ASP A 68 -12.01 -14.80 17.70
C ASP A 68 -12.28 -13.81 18.83
N ASP A 69 -12.04 -14.22 20.08
CA ASP A 69 -12.14 -13.31 21.22
C ASP A 69 -11.10 -12.18 21.14
N PHE A 70 -9.87 -12.47 20.68
CA PHE A 70 -8.84 -11.45 20.41
C PHE A 70 -9.30 -10.46 19.33
N LEU A 71 -9.78 -10.95 18.19
CA LEU A 71 -10.25 -10.12 17.08
C LEU A 71 -11.42 -9.23 17.51
N ARG A 72 -12.35 -9.77 18.31
CA ARG A 72 -13.49 -9.02 18.86
C ARG A 72 -13.05 -7.87 19.78
N ILE A 73 -12.08 -8.10 20.69
CA ILE A 73 -11.62 -7.03 21.60
C ILE A 73 -10.73 -5.99 20.90
N THR A 74 -10.21 -6.31 19.71
CA THR A 74 -9.35 -5.43 18.92
C THR A 74 -10.07 -4.76 17.75
N GLY A 75 -11.30 -5.19 17.43
CA GLY A 75 -12.15 -4.57 16.42
C GLY A 75 -11.96 -5.09 15.01
N TRP A 76 -11.36 -6.28 14.84
CA TRP A 76 -11.29 -6.94 13.53
C TRP A 76 -12.59 -7.72 13.25
N GLU A 77 -13.13 -7.59 12.03
CA GLU A 77 -14.38 -8.24 11.62
C GLU A 77 -14.16 -9.69 11.13
N ASP A 78 -13.02 -9.97 10.52
CA ASP A 78 -12.63 -11.28 9.98
C ASP A 78 -11.34 -11.80 10.63
N ARG A 79 -10.87 -12.98 10.19
CA ARG A 79 -9.56 -13.56 10.54
C ARG A 79 -8.51 -13.29 9.44
N PRO A 80 -8.00 -12.06 9.27
CA PRO A 80 -6.99 -11.80 8.26
C PRO A 80 -5.74 -12.63 8.56
N PHE A 81 -5.09 -13.15 7.51
CA PHE A 81 -3.88 -13.97 7.61
C PHE A 81 -4.03 -15.30 8.38
N PHE A 82 -5.25 -15.74 8.70
CA PHE A 82 -5.44 -17.02 9.38
C PHE A 82 -5.51 -18.17 8.38
N GLU A 83 -4.52 -19.05 8.44
CA GLU A 83 -4.56 -20.34 7.76
C GLU A 83 -4.35 -21.46 8.80
N PRO A 84 -5.17 -22.53 8.83
CA PRO A 84 -5.15 -23.53 9.91
C PRO A 84 -3.75 -24.10 10.22
N TYR A 85 -2.91 -24.30 9.20
CA TYR A 85 -1.57 -24.85 9.39
C TYR A 85 -0.57 -23.88 10.06
N THR A 86 -0.86 -22.58 10.07
CA THR A 86 0.03 -21.56 10.69
C THR A 86 0.14 -21.74 12.20
N VAL A 87 -0.94 -22.22 12.84
CA VAL A 87 -0.96 -22.51 14.30
C VAL A 87 -0.57 -23.94 14.65
N GLU A 88 -0.49 -24.84 13.66
CA GLU A 88 -0.16 -26.26 13.85
C GLU A 88 1.32 -26.59 13.61
N SER A 89 1.99 -25.83 12.75
CA SER A 89 3.38 -26.09 12.36
C SER A 89 4.40 -25.59 13.39
N SER A 90 5.21 -26.52 13.93
CA SER A 90 6.28 -26.19 14.87
C SER A 90 7.39 -25.33 14.25
N ALA A 91 7.75 -25.57 13.00
CA ALA A 91 8.79 -24.82 12.30
C ALA A 91 8.36 -23.37 12.01
N ILE A 92 7.09 -23.17 11.64
CA ILE A 92 6.53 -21.82 11.44
C ILE A 92 6.52 -21.06 12.77
N ARG A 93 6.07 -21.72 13.85
CA ARG A 93 6.10 -21.15 15.19
C ARG A 93 7.49 -20.72 15.62
N GLU A 94 8.51 -21.58 15.50
CA GLU A 94 9.88 -21.23 15.87
C GLU A 94 10.37 -20.00 15.11
N ARG A 95 10.17 -19.96 13.79
CA ARG A 95 10.55 -18.82 12.95
C ARG A 95 9.83 -17.52 13.32
N LEU A 96 8.55 -17.57 13.70
CA LEU A 96 7.77 -16.38 14.05
C LEU A 96 8.10 -15.83 15.44
N LEU A 97 8.58 -16.70 16.34
CA LEU A 97 8.86 -16.38 17.73
C LEU A 97 10.35 -16.11 18.01
N GLN A 98 11.25 -16.37 17.05
CA GLN A 98 12.71 -16.25 17.23
C GLN A 98 13.20 -14.85 17.61
N ASP A 99 12.47 -13.80 17.24
CA ASP A 99 12.81 -12.39 17.49
C ASP A 99 12.05 -11.79 18.69
N LEU A 100 11.46 -12.65 19.53
CA LEU A 100 10.83 -12.25 20.78
C LEU A 100 11.76 -12.48 21.96
N GLU A 101 11.65 -11.62 22.96
CA GLU A 101 12.43 -11.74 24.18
C GLU A 101 11.55 -12.24 25.33
N LEU A 102 12.07 -13.21 26.08
CA LEU A 102 11.40 -13.68 27.29
C LEU A 102 11.73 -12.76 28.46
N HIS A 103 10.71 -12.14 29.04
CA HIS A 103 10.83 -11.40 30.29
C HIS A 103 9.69 -11.71 31.26
N GLY A 104 9.97 -11.53 32.55
CA GLY A 104 9.08 -11.94 33.64
C GLY A 104 9.59 -13.17 34.40
N TRP A 105 9.14 -13.29 35.65
CA TRP A 105 9.68 -14.28 36.59
C TRP A 105 9.03 -15.66 36.45
N LEU A 106 7.70 -15.68 36.36
CA LEU A 106 6.91 -16.91 36.27
C LEU A 106 6.62 -17.26 34.81
N ALA A 107 6.55 -18.56 34.48
CA ALA A 107 6.23 -19.02 33.13
C ALA A 107 4.92 -18.40 32.59
N HIS A 108 3.90 -18.29 33.44
CA HIS A 108 2.65 -17.61 33.11
C HIS A 108 2.88 -16.13 32.72
N ASN A 109 3.66 -15.39 33.51
CA ASN A 109 3.95 -13.98 33.24
C ASN A 109 4.81 -13.80 31.98
N LYS A 110 5.76 -14.72 31.73
CA LYS A 110 6.54 -14.72 30.49
C LYS A 110 5.67 -14.85 29.26
N PHE A 111 4.70 -15.77 29.29
CA PHE A 111 3.76 -15.95 28.18
C PHE A 111 2.85 -14.72 28.01
N LEU A 112 2.31 -14.18 29.10
CA LEU A 112 1.49 -12.96 29.05
C LEU A 112 2.26 -11.80 28.43
N ASN A 113 3.52 -11.64 28.81
CA ASN A 113 4.40 -10.61 28.28
C ASN A 113 4.66 -10.80 26.78
N LEU A 114 4.91 -12.02 26.30
CA LEU A 114 5.00 -12.29 24.86
C LEU A 114 3.76 -11.85 24.08
N LEU A 115 2.57 -12.08 24.64
CA LEU A 115 1.31 -11.67 24.02
C LEU A 115 1.15 -10.15 24.02
N LEU A 116 1.51 -9.48 25.13
CA LEU A 116 1.49 -8.02 25.24
C LEU A 116 2.48 -7.37 24.26
N ASP A 117 3.71 -7.86 24.20
CA ASP A 117 4.75 -7.33 23.31
C ASP A 117 4.35 -7.53 21.84
N SER A 118 3.79 -8.69 21.50
CA SER A 118 3.29 -8.95 20.14
C SER A 118 2.14 -8.01 19.78
N TYR A 119 1.26 -7.70 20.74
CA TYR A 119 0.18 -6.74 20.56
C TYR A 119 0.70 -5.30 20.41
N GLU A 120 1.70 -4.88 21.19
CA GLU A 120 2.32 -3.56 21.07
C GLU A 120 2.99 -3.35 19.72
N ARG A 121 3.67 -4.38 19.19
CA ARG A 121 4.21 -4.37 17.83
C ARG A 121 3.10 -4.24 16.79
N LEU A 122 2.01 -5.00 16.94
CA LEU A 122 0.84 -4.89 16.07
C LEU A 122 0.23 -3.48 16.09
N CYS A 123 0.04 -2.86 17.26
CA CYS A 123 -0.42 -1.47 17.39
C CYS A 123 0.49 -0.49 16.66
N THR A 124 1.79 -0.66 16.81
CA THR A 124 2.79 0.21 16.15
C THR A 124 2.69 0.10 14.63
N HIS A 125 2.69 -1.13 14.10
CA HIS A 125 2.66 -1.35 12.66
C HIS A 125 1.30 -1.05 12.01
N THR A 126 0.19 -1.25 12.72
CA THR A 126 -1.13 -0.84 12.25
C THR A 126 -1.27 0.68 12.24
N SER A 127 -0.72 1.39 13.22
CA SER A 127 -0.65 2.84 13.20
C SER A 127 0.21 3.36 12.04
N GLU A 128 1.42 2.80 11.84
CA GLU A 128 2.28 3.13 10.69
C GLU A 128 1.55 2.87 9.36
N TYR A 129 0.83 1.75 9.27
CA TYR A 129 0.06 1.40 8.09
C TYR A 129 -1.05 2.42 7.80
N ARG A 130 -1.85 2.80 8.80
CA ARG A 130 -2.93 3.78 8.61
C ARG A 130 -2.38 5.15 8.21
N GLU A 131 -1.28 5.59 8.81
CA GLU A 131 -0.63 6.85 8.43
C GLU A 131 -0.18 6.85 6.97
N LYS A 132 0.47 5.77 6.51
CA LYS A 132 0.87 5.63 5.10
C LYS A 132 -0.32 5.46 4.16
N LEU A 133 -1.37 4.77 4.60
CA LEU A 133 -2.61 4.66 3.82
C LEU A 133 -3.21 6.03 3.58
N HIS A 134 -3.29 6.89 4.60
CA HIS A 134 -3.74 8.28 4.42
C HIS A 134 -2.88 9.03 3.41
N ALA A 135 -1.55 8.95 3.50
CA ALA A 135 -0.66 9.59 2.52
C ALA A 135 -0.88 9.07 1.08
N VAL A 136 -1.10 7.77 0.90
CA VAL A 136 -1.42 7.16 -0.41
C VAL A 136 -2.76 7.66 -0.96
N LEU A 137 -3.78 7.78 -0.12
CA LEU A 137 -5.09 8.27 -0.52
C LEU A 137 -5.05 9.76 -0.88
N ASP A 138 -4.33 10.57 -0.11
CA ASP A 138 -4.14 11.99 -0.37
C ASP A 138 -3.43 12.21 -1.71
N GLU A 139 -2.35 11.46 -1.97
CA GLU A 139 -1.61 11.52 -3.25
C GLU A 139 -2.48 11.12 -4.45
N ALA A 140 -3.28 10.06 -4.31
CA ALA A 140 -4.22 9.65 -5.36
C ALA A 140 -5.26 10.75 -5.66
N GLN A 141 -5.75 11.43 -4.63
CA GLN A 141 -6.68 12.54 -4.80
C GLN A 141 -6.03 13.75 -5.49
N VAL A 142 -4.77 14.07 -5.15
CA VAL A 142 -4.00 15.14 -5.81
C VAL A 142 -3.87 14.84 -7.30
N ILE A 143 -3.42 13.63 -7.66
CA ILE A 143 -3.27 13.21 -9.06
C ILE A 143 -4.61 13.27 -9.81
N ASP A 144 -5.71 12.85 -9.18
CA ASP A 144 -7.04 12.93 -9.80
C ASP A 144 -7.48 14.37 -10.08
N GLU A 145 -7.20 15.30 -9.17
CA GLU A 145 -7.44 16.74 -9.37
C GLU A 145 -6.54 17.31 -10.48
N GLU A 146 -5.27 16.90 -10.54
CA GLU A 146 -4.37 17.32 -11.62
C GLU A 146 -4.82 16.82 -12.99
N ILE A 147 -5.31 15.57 -13.07
CA ILE A 147 -5.91 15.02 -14.29
C ILE A 147 -7.17 15.81 -14.66
N HIS A 148 -7.99 16.18 -13.67
CA HIS A 148 -9.18 16.99 -13.90
C HIS A 148 -8.82 18.36 -14.49
N GLN A 149 -7.86 19.07 -13.89
CA GLN A 149 -7.36 20.35 -14.39
C GLN A 149 -6.70 20.23 -15.75
N PHE A 150 -5.94 19.16 -15.99
CA PHE A 150 -5.35 18.85 -17.28
C PHE A 150 -6.41 18.74 -18.38
N LYS A 151 -7.49 18.00 -18.12
CA LYS A 151 -8.61 17.84 -19.07
C LYS A 151 -9.37 19.14 -19.33
N GLN A 152 -9.43 20.05 -18.35
CA GLN A 152 -10.01 21.39 -18.55
C GLN A 152 -9.10 22.31 -19.38
N LYS A 153 -7.78 22.23 -19.16
CA LYS A 153 -6.79 23.11 -19.79
C LYS A 153 -6.46 22.72 -21.22
N PHE A 154 -6.53 21.44 -21.55
CA PHE A 154 -6.14 20.90 -22.85
C PHE A 154 -7.30 20.19 -23.52
N VAL A 155 -7.79 20.76 -24.63
CA VAL A 155 -8.80 20.11 -25.47
C VAL A 155 -8.10 19.06 -26.34
N LEU A 156 -8.32 17.78 -26.02
CA LEU A 156 -7.66 16.66 -26.71
C LEU A 156 -7.87 16.68 -28.23
N GLU A 157 -9.05 17.10 -28.68
CA GLU A 157 -9.38 17.21 -30.11
C GLU A 157 -8.48 18.23 -30.86
N GLU A 158 -8.15 19.36 -30.23
CA GLU A 158 -7.27 20.37 -30.81
C GLU A 158 -5.84 19.86 -30.93
N ILE A 159 -5.39 19.08 -29.94
CA ILE A 159 -4.07 18.46 -29.93
C ILE A 159 -3.99 17.37 -30.99
N MET A 160 -5.01 16.51 -31.08
CA MET A 160 -5.11 15.50 -32.13
C MET A 160 -5.13 16.13 -33.52
N SER A 161 -5.88 17.22 -33.70
CA SER A 161 -5.87 17.97 -34.96
C SER A 161 -4.49 18.53 -35.30
N PHE A 162 -3.73 19.00 -34.31
CA PHE A 162 -2.36 19.45 -34.54
C PHE A 162 -1.40 18.30 -34.88
N LEU A 163 -1.44 17.20 -34.14
CA LEU A 163 -0.59 16.03 -34.40
C LEU A 163 -0.82 15.48 -35.81
N ASN A 164 -2.08 15.47 -36.28
CA ASN A 164 -2.43 15.07 -37.64
C ASN A 164 -1.90 16.05 -38.71
N THR A 165 -1.65 17.33 -38.37
CA THR A 165 -1.01 18.27 -39.30
C THR A 165 0.51 18.13 -39.36
N LEU A 166 1.12 17.46 -38.38
CA LEU A 166 2.57 17.16 -38.31
C LEU A 166 2.91 15.80 -38.95
N ASP A 167 2.22 15.42 -40.03
CA ASP A 167 2.12 14.08 -40.67
C ASP A 167 3.47 13.34 -40.97
N ARG A 168 4.61 13.96 -40.69
CA ARG A 168 5.94 13.33 -40.68
C ARG A 168 6.37 12.98 -39.25
N ARG A 169 6.51 11.67 -38.98
CA ARG A 169 7.05 11.11 -37.74
C ARG A 169 8.34 11.78 -37.25
N ASP A 170 9.21 12.21 -38.18
CA ASP A 170 10.46 12.89 -37.86
C ASP A 170 10.26 14.33 -37.38
N GLU A 171 9.21 15.03 -37.85
CA GLU A 171 8.84 16.37 -37.35
C GLU A 171 8.17 16.27 -35.99
N LEU A 172 7.34 15.24 -35.78
CA LEU A 172 6.73 14.93 -34.50
C LEU A 172 7.78 14.55 -33.44
N ALA A 173 8.73 13.66 -33.77
CA ALA A 173 9.79 13.23 -32.88
C ALA A 173 10.81 14.35 -32.60
N ASN A 174 11.12 15.22 -33.57
CA ASN A 174 11.97 16.39 -33.32
C ASN A 174 11.27 17.49 -32.52
N ALA A 175 9.94 17.65 -32.67
CA ALA A 175 9.17 18.64 -31.91
C ALA A 175 8.84 18.19 -30.49
N LEU A 176 8.61 16.89 -30.28
CA LEU A 176 8.17 16.33 -29.01
C LEU A 176 9.27 15.54 -28.28
N GLY A 177 10.42 15.29 -28.90
CA GLY A 177 11.61 14.69 -28.26
C GLY A 177 11.30 13.44 -27.43
N GLU A 178 11.71 13.46 -26.15
CA GLU A 178 11.52 12.39 -25.17
C GLU A 178 10.07 12.25 -24.68
N TYR A 179 9.16 13.16 -25.03
CA TYR A 179 7.81 13.20 -24.47
C TYR A 179 6.78 12.36 -25.26
N MET A 180 7.22 11.61 -26.27
CA MET A 180 6.33 10.75 -27.05
C MET A 180 6.04 9.43 -26.34
N PRO A 181 4.77 9.03 -26.16
CA PRO A 181 4.44 7.74 -25.58
C PRO A 181 4.91 6.60 -26.51
N ALA A 182 5.62 5.60 -25.97
CA ALA A 182 6.17 4.46 -26.73
C ALA A 182 5.08 3.44 -27.13
N GLY A 183 4.97 3.05 -28.42
CA GLY A 183 4.05 1.98 -28.88
C GLY A 183 3.56 2.05 -30.34
N ARG A 184 3.15 0.90 -30.92
CA ARG A 184 2.60 0.73 -32.29
C ARG A 184 1.15 1.24 -32.44
N GLN A 185 0.71 1.43 -33.69
CA GLN A 185 -0.57 1.97 -34.21
C GLN A 185 -1.87 1.38 -33.60
N GLY A 186 -2.11 1.57 -32.32
CA GLY A 186 -3.46 1.60 -31.74
C GLY A 186 -4.03 3.02 -31.80
N ASP A 187 -5.29 3.18 -31.41
CA ASP A 187 -5.97 4.48 -31.34
C ASP A 187 -5.17 5.48 -30.49
N LEU A 188 -4.48 6.41 -31.16
CA LEU A 188 -3.61 7.41 -30.54
C LEU A 188 -4.38 8.23 -29.49
N SER A 189 -5.69 8.43 -29.71
CA SER A 189 -6.59 9.09 -28.77
C SER A 189 -6.63 8.39 -27.42
N ALA A 190 -6.81 7.07 -27.40
CA ALA A 190 -6.86 6.27 -26.16
C ALA A 190 -5.54 6.30 -25.38
N ARG A 191 -4.40 6.41 -26.08
CA ARG A 191 -3.08 6.52 -25.45
C ARG A 191 -2.83 7.91 -24.88
N LEU A 192 -3.43 8.94 -25.48
CA LEU A 192 -3.32 10.32 -25.04
C LEU A 192 -4.35 10.69 -23.97
N GLU A 193 -5.31 9.82 -23.67
CA GLU A 193 -6.20 10.04 -22.54
C GLU A 193 -5.49 9.70 -21.21
N LEU A 194 -5.60 10.60 -20.23
CA LEU A 194 -5.22 10.30 -18.84
C LEU A 194 -6.43 9.77 -18.10
N ILE A 195 -6.32 8.53 -17.61
CA ILE A 195 -7.36 7.86 -16.82
C ILE A 195 -7.17 8.26 -15.35
N PRO A 196 -8.21 8.70 -14.64
CA PRO A 196 -8.16 8.90 -13.19
C PRO A 196 -7.69 7.65 -12.44
N VAL A 197 -7.04 7.85 -11.31
CA VAL A 197 -6.64 6.82 -10.36
C VAL A 197 -7.87 6.14 -9.75
N GLY A 198 -8.87 6.94 -9.31
CA GLY A 198 -10.12 6.43 -8.77
C GLY A 198 -10.01 5.88 -7.34
N ASP A 199 -11.01 5.09 -6.93
CA ASP A 199 -11.20 4.65 -5.54
C ASP A 199 -10.23 3.51 -5.13
N ILE A 200 -8.94 3.81 -5.01
CA ILE A 200 -7.92 2.84 -4.58
C ILE A 200 -8.15 2.31 -3.16
N GLU A 201 -8.89 3.04 -2.31
CA GLU A 201 -9.28 2.60 -0.97
C GLU A 201 -10.01 1.25 -0.99
N LYS A 202 -10.83 0.99 -2.01
CA LYS A 202 -11.56 -0.28 -2.16
C LYS A 202 -10.65 -1.48 -2.47
N LEU A 203 -9.42 -1.21 -2.91
CA LEU A 203 -8.42 -2.22 -3.29
C LEU A 203 -7.39 -2.43 -2.18
N LEU A 204 -7.42 -1.61 -1.13
CA LEU A 204 -6.48 -1.65 -0.02
C LEU A 204 -7.18 -2.19 1.25
N PRO A 205 -6.52 -3.03 2.04
CA PRO A 205 -7.14 -3.63 3.20
C PRO A 205 -7.38 -2.60 4.31
N GLY A 206 -8.62 -2.50 4.77
CA GLY A 206 -8.95 -1.73 5.96
C GLY A 206 -8.32 -2.33 7.22
N VAL A 207 -7.85 -1.47 8.13
CA VAL A 207 -7.27 -1.86 9.41
C VAL A 207 -7.96 -1.06 10.53
N PRO A 208 -8.50 -1.71 11.57
CA PRO A 208 -9.20 -1.03 12.65
C PRO A 208 -8.26 -0.16 13.48
N ASP A 209 -8.84 0.81 14.19
CA ASP A 209 -8.11 1.57 15.22
C ASP A 209 -7.91 0.72 16.48
N LEU A 210 -6.71 0.15 16.62
CA LEU A 210 -6.41 -0.75 17.72
C LEU A 210 -6.39 0.00 19.06
N PRO A 211 -7.09 -0.51 20.09
CA PRO A 211 -7.06 0.11 21.41
C PRO A 211 -5.65 0.01 22.03
N SER A 212 -5.25 1.01 22.82
CA SER A 212 -3.94 0.94 23.49
C SER A 212 -3.82 -0.28 24.42
N SER A 213 -2.58 -0.75 24.61
CA SER A 213 -2.31 -1.93 25.45
C SER A 213 -2.92 -1.82 26.84
N ASP A 214 -2.92 -0.63 27.45
CA ASP A 214 -3.52 -0.41 28.77
C ASP A 214 -5.03 -0.68 28.80
N LYS A 215 -5.76 -0.35 27.72
CA LYS A 215 -7.21 -0.57 27.63
C LYS A 215 -7.55 -2.05 27.50
N ILE A 216 -6.74 -2.83 26.79
CA ILE A 216 -7.02 -4.26 26.55
C ILE A 216 -6.19 -5.23 27.38
N LYS A 217 -5.26 -4.74 28.21
CA LYS A 217 -4.38 -5.58 29.04
C LYS A 217 -5.13 -6.63 29.84
N ARG A 218 -6.29 -6.27 30.40
CA ARG A 218 -7.17 -7.22 31.12
C ARG A 218 -7.76 -8.29 30.18
N GLY A 219 -8.18 -7.91 28.98
CA GLY A 219 -8.67 -8.83 27.96
C GLY A 219 -7.58 -9.81 27.51
N LEU A 220 -6.39 -9.29 27.16
CA LEU A 220 -5.23 -10.11 26.80
C LEU A 220 -4.80 -11.06 27.92
N LYS A 221 -4.84 -10.60 29.18
CA LYS A 221 -4.60 -11.47 30.33
C LYS A 221 -5.62 -12.61 30.41
N GLY A 222 -6.91 -12.30 30.25
CA GLY A 222 -7.96 -13.33 30.23
C GLY A 222 -7.78 -14.37 29.12
N LEU A 223 -7.32 -13.95 27.94
CA LEU A 223 -6.94 -14.85 26.86
C LEU A 223 -5.73 -15.72 27.24
N ALA A 224 -4.67 -15.08 27.74
CA ALA A 224 -3.47 -15.76 28.18
C ALA A 224 -3.76 -16.78 29.29
N ASP A 225 -4.67 -16.49 30.22
CA ASP A 225 -5.08 -17.41 31.29
C ASP A 225 -5.70 -18.70 30.72
N ARG A 226 -6.52 -18.57 29.67
CA ARG A 226 -7.26 -19.67 29.02
C ARG A 226 -6.40 -20.54 28.10
N VAL A 227 -5.22 -20.07 27.67
CA VAL A 227 -4.29 -20.89 26.88
C VAL A 227 -3.80 -22.09 27.73
N SER A 228 -3.76 -23.28 27.13
CA SER A 228 -3.38 -24.51 27.82
C SER A 228 -1.93 -24.46 28.35
N LYS A 229 -1.69 -25.12 29.49
CA LYS A 229 -0.36 -25.14 30.11
C LYS A 229 0.70 -25.75 29.18
N SER A 230 0.38 -26.85 28.50
CA SER A 230 1.30 -27.50 27.56
C SER A 230 1.70 -26.58 26.41
N HIS A 231 0.75 -25.84 25.84
CA HIS A 231 1.05 -24.90 24.74
C HIS A 231 1.94 -23.74 25.20
N LYS A 232 1.70 -23.20 26.41
CA LYS A 232 2.58 -22.17 26.99
C LYS A 232 4.02 -22.67 27.13
N GLU A 233 4.20 -23.89 27.62
CA GLU A 233 5.52 -24.50 27.78
C GLU A 233 6.21 -24.72 26.42
N GLU A 234 5.48 -25.18 25.39
CA GLU A 234 5.98 -25.30 24.02
C GLU A 234 6.45 -23.96 23.45
N VAL A 235 5.65 -22.90 23.60
CA VAL A 235 5.97 -21.54 23.14
C VAL A 235 7.21 -20.99 23.85
N LEU A 236 7.27 -21.11 25.18
CA LEU A 236 8.40 -20.61 25.96
C LEU A 236 9.70 -21.37 25.62
N LYS A 237 9.61 -22.67 25.32
CA LYS A 237 10.74 -23.45 24.83
C LYS A 237 11.18 -22.96 23.45
N ALA A 238 10.25 -22.70 22.53
CA ALA A 238 10.56 -22.23 21.19
C ALA A 238 11.30 -20.87 21.20
N VAL A 239 10.88 -19.92 22.06
CA VAL A 239 11.57 -18.62 22.22
C VAL A 239 12.90 -18.77 22.97
N GLY A 240 12.96 -19.68 23.96
CA GLY A 240 14.14 -19.87 24.80
C GLY A 240 15.32 -20.59 24.12
N ILE A 241 15.11 -21.24 22.97
CA ILE A 241 16.18 -21.81 22.14
C ILE A 241 16.86 -20.65 21.42
N LYS A 242 17.88 -20.05 22.04
CA LYS A 242 18.82 -19.22 21.28
C LYS A 242 19.52 -20.13 20.27
N GLN A 243 19.26 -19.92 18.98
CA GLN A 243 20.06 -20.54 17.93
C GLN A 243 21.47 -19.94 18.04
N ASN A 244 22.45 -20.78 18.37
CA ASN A 244 23.87 -20.46 18.27
C ASN A 244 24.27 -20.23 16.81
#